data_AF-A0A250Y113-F1
#
_entry.id   AF-A0A250Y113-F1
#
_cell.length_a   1.000
_cell.length_b   1.000
_cell.length_c   1.000
_cell.angle_alpha   90.00
_cell.angle_beta   90.00
_cell.angle_gamma   90.00
#
_symmetry.space_group_name_H-M   'P 1'
#
loop_
_entity.id
_entity.type
_entity.pdbx_description
1 polymer ?
#
loop_
_entity_poly.entity_id
_entity_poly.type
_entity_poly.pdbx_seq_one_letter_code
_entity_poly.pdbx_strand_id
1 'polypeptide(L)'
;MRVITVLILLCFCQAAESRKASPGGLRSRAHQRHGPAGGGRRGSNPVKRYAPGLPCDVYTYLHEKYLDCQERKLVYVLPDWPQDLLHMLLARNKIRVLKNNMFSKFTKLKSLDLQQNEISKIESEAFFGLNKLTTLLLQHNQIKVLTEEVFIYTPLLSYLRLYDNPWRCTCEIETLVSMLQIPRNRNLGNYAKCERPSKLKNKKLLQLKSEELCSEEEKEQLDPRPQVSGRPPVIRPEADSTLCHNYVFPIQTLDCKRKELKKVPKNIPPDIVKLDLSYNKINQLRPKEFEDVHELKKLNLSSNGIEFIDPAAFLGLTHLEELDLSNNSLKNFDYGVLEDLYFLKLLWLRDNPWKCDYNIHYLYYWLKHHYNVHYSGLECKMPEEYKGWSVAKYVRSYYEECPKDKLPAYPDTFDQDTEDDEWEKVHRDHTAKKQSVRITIVG
;
A
#
# COMPACT_ATOMS: atom_id res chain seq x y z
N MET A 1 2.93 7.66 -58.14
CA MET A 1 1.87 6.72 -58.60
C MET A 1 1.13 6.19 -57.38
N ARG A 2 -0.12 6.67 -57.19
CA ARG A 2 -1.34 6.07 -56.55
C ARG A 2 -1.11 5.30 -55.23
N VAL A 3 -1.53 5.71 -54.02
CA VAL A 3 -2.85 6.17 -53.49
C VAL A 3 -4.03 5.26 -53.87
N ILE A 4 -4.82 4.88 -52.86
CA ILE A 4 -6.16 4.23 -52.85
C ILE A 4 -6.14 2.69 -52.72
N THR A 5 -6.43 2.17 -51.51
CA THR A 5 -7.70 1.48 -51.19
C THR A 5 -7.79 1.14 -49.68
N VAL A 6 -8.61 1.94 -49.00
CA VAL A 6 -9.27 1.70 -47.71
C VAL A 6 -10.67 1.16 -48.04
N LEU A 7 -11.29 0.42 -47.10
CA LEU A 7 -12.68 -0.08 -47.06
C LEU A 7 -12.90 -1.48 -47.64
N ILE A 8 -13.08 -2.47 -46.76
CA ILE A 8 -14.24 -3.38 -46.66
C ILE A 8 -14.03 -4.16 -45.36
N LEU A 9 -14.84 -3.87 -44.33
CA LEU A 9 -15.33 -4.82 -43.30
C LEU A 9 -16.08 -4.04 -42.21
N LEU A 10 -17.05 -3.23 -42.63
CA LEU A 10 -18.20 -2.80 -41.83
C LEU A 10 -19.40 -2.71 -42.80
N CYS A 11 -20.56 -3.15 -42.32
CA CYS A 11 -21.88 -3.18 -42.98
C CYS A 11 -22.24 -4.46 -43.75
N PHE A 12 -22.75 -5.46 -43.01
CA PHE A 12 -24.08 -5.99 -43.30
C PHE A 12 -24.86 -6.11 -41.99
N CYS A 13 -25.79 -5.17 -41.79
CA CYS A 13 -26.89 -5.28 -40.84
C CYS A 13 -28.08 -5.94 -41.55
N GLN A 14 -28.78 -6.81 -40.80
CA GLN A 14 -30.22 -7.06 -40.79
C GLN A 14 -30.95 -7.41 -42.10
N ALA A 15 -31.60 -8.58 -42.14
CA ALA A 15 -33.07 -8.67 -42.13
C ALA A 15 -33.57 -10.13 -42.17
N ALA A 16 -34.60 -10.40 -41.34
CA ALA A 16 -35.74 -11.31 -41.58
C ALA A 16 -35.46 -12.85 -41.55
N GLU A 17 -36.29 -13.74 -41.00
CA GLU A 17 -37.74 -13.74 -40.80
C GLU A 17 -38.21 -14.53 -39.57
N SER A 18 -39.41 -14.17 -39.14
CA SER A 18 -40.27 -14.73 -38.09
C SER A 18 -41.15 -15.87 -38.62
N ARG A 19 -41.34 -16.97 -37.86
CA ARG A 19 -42.57 -17.81 -37.84
C ARG A 19 -42.75 -18.43 -36.44
N LYS A 20 -43.60 -17.86 -35.59
CA LYS A 20 -45.03 -18.16 -35.32
C LYS A 20 -45.30 -19.49 -34.58
N ALA A 21 -46.05 -19.35 -33.49
CA ALA A 21 -46.48 -20.36 -32.54
C ALA A 21 -47.89 -20.92 -32.81
N SER A 22 -48.19 -22.03 -32.11
CA SER A 22 -49.48 -22.64 -31.71
C SER A 22 -50.15 -23.68 -32.65
N PRO A 23 -51.10 -24.52 -32.15
CA PRO A 23 -51.01 -25.41 -30.98
C PRO A 23 -51.67 -26.81 -31.22
N GLY A 24 -51.46 -27.77 -30.31
CA GLY A 24 -52.24 -29.02 -30.22
C GLY A 24 -51.45 -30.07 -29.42
N GLY A 25 -51.88 -30.66 -28.32
CA GLY A 25 -53.23 -30.98 -27.90
C GLY A 25 -53.52 -32.45 -28.21
N LEU A 26 -53.03 -33.40 -27.40
CA LEU A 26 -53.69 -34.70 -27.21
C LEU A 26 -53.16 -35.45 -25.98
N ARG A 27 -54.13 -35.87 -25.17
CA ARG A 27 -54.06 -36.70 -23.99
C ARG A 27 -53.64 -38.14 -24.37
N SER A 28 -52.94 -38.82 -23.47
CA SER A 28 -53.32 -40.19 -23.10
C SER A 28 -52.96 -40.46 -21.65
N ARG A 29 -53.86 -41.17 -20.99
CA ARG A 29 -54.04 -41.37 -19.55
C ARG A 29 -54.05 -42.88 -19.34
N ALA A 30 -53.21 -43.42 -18.46
CA ALA A 30 -53.33 -44.76 -17.89
C ALA A 30 -52.30 -44.88 -16.75
N HIS A 31 -52.51 -45.51 -15.60
CA HIS A 31 -53.70 -45.99 -14.91
C HIS A 31 -53.28 -46.07 -13.43
N GLN A 32 -54.21 -45.79 -12.53
CA GLN A 32 -54.05 -45.89 -11.07
C GLN A 32 -53.73 -47.32 -10.61
N ARG A 33 -53.07 -47.46 -9.44
CA ARG A 33 -53.52 -48.38 -8.37
C ARG A 33 -53.10 -47.87 -6.99
N HIS A 34 -54.09 -47.90 -6.09
CA HIS A 34 -54.08 -47.48 -4.69
C HIS A 34 -53.62 -48.61 -3.75
N GLY A 35 -53.11 -48.25 -2.57
CA GLY A 35 -53.00 -49.12 -1.39
C GLY A 35 -52.25 -48.43 -0.23
N PRO A 36 -52.89 -48.14 0.93
CA PRO A 36 -52.34 -47.31 2.01
C PRO A 36 -51.91 -48.12 3.25
N ALA A 37 -50.94 -47.64 4.03
CA ALA A 37 -50.82 -47.86 5.48
C ALA A 37 -49.73 -46.96 6.08
N GLY A 38 -49.97 -46.50 7.32
CA GLY A 38 -49.27 -45.41 7.97
C GLY A 38 -47.92 -45.75 8.59
N GLY A 39 -47.18 -44.68 8.90
CA GLY A 39 -45.89 -44.71 9.59
C GLY A 39 -45.34 -43.31 9.71
N GLY A 40 -45.75 -42.57 10.74
CA GLY A 40 -45.18 -41.25 11.02
C GLY A 40 -43.72 -41.36 11.42
N ARG A 41 -42.86 -40.51 10.84
CA ARG A 41 -41.69 -39.90 11.51
C ARG A 41 -40.98 -38.90 10.59
N ARG A 42 -40.90 -37.67 11.12
CA ARG A 42 -39.83 -36.67 10.98
C ARG A 42 -39.57 -36.05 9.60
N GLY A 43 -39.55 -34.72 9.62
CA GLY A 43 -39.42 -33.87 8.45
C GLY A 43 -38.14 -34.09 7.67
N SER A 44 -38.28 -33.95 6.36
CA SER A 44 -37.23 -33.51 5.48
C SER A 44 -37.91 -32.71 4.38
N ASN A 45 -37.71 -31.39 4.42
CA ASN A 45 -38.07 -30.51 3.30
C ASN A 45 -37.43 -31.09 2.03
N PRO A 46 -38.12 -31.04 0.88
CA PRO A 46 -37.50 -31.44 -0.36
C PRO A 46 -36.35 -30.46 -0.61
N VAL A 47 -35.13 -30.98 -0.53
CA VAL A 47 -33.93 -30.32 -1.02
C VAL A 47 -34.25 -29.89 -2.45
N LYS A 48 -34.50 -28.59 -2.63
CA LYS A 48 -34.46 -27.96 -3.94
C LYS A 48 -33.05 -28.19 -4.44
N ARG A 49 -32.89 -29.25 -5.24
CA ARG A 49 -31.66 -29.53 -5.99
C ARG A 49 -31.37 -28.27 -6.79
N TYR A 50 -30.39 -27.50 -6.34
CA TYR A 50 -29.75 -26.49 -7.15
C TYR A 50 -29.29 -27.18 -8.42
N ALA A 51 -29.79 -26.74 -9.56
CA ALA A 51 -29.28 -27.18 -10.86
C ALA A 51 -27.77 -26.83 -10.93
N PRO A 52 -26.90 -27.77 -11.34
CA PRO A 52 -25.46 -27.52 -11.48
C PRO A 52 -25.22 -26.69 -12.74
N GLY A 53 -25.32 -25.37 -12.61
CA GLY A 53 -25.17 -24.42 -13.71
C GLY A 53 -23.73 -23.97 -13.88
N LEU A 54 -22.96 -24.76 -14.64
CA LEU A 54 -21.74 -24.37 -15.37
C LEU A 54 -20.56 -23.83 -14.51
N PRO A 55 -19.71 -24.72 -13.94
CA PRO A 55 -18.51 -24.30 -13.21
C PRO A 55 -17.57 -23.54 -14.16
N CYS A 56 -17.07 -22.38 -13.73
CA CYS A 56 -16.02 -21.70 -14.47
C CYS A 56 -14.85 -22.64 -14.73
N ASP A 57 -14.21 -22.51 -15.89
CA ASP A 57 -13.12 -23.38 -16.28
C ASP A 57 -11.81 -22.87 -15.65
N VAL A 58 -11.12 -23.74 -14.93
CA VAL A 58 -9.81 -23.44 -14.35
C VAL A 58 -8.76 -24.23 -15.10
N TYR A 59 -7.79 -23.53 -15.70
CA TYR A 59 -6.72 -24.16 -16.45
C TYR A 59 -5.40 -23.43 -16.26
N THR A 60 -4.30 -24.07 -16.62
CA THR A 60 -2.95 -23.50 -16.58
C THR A 60 -2.42 -23.37 -17.98
N TYR A 61 -1.92 -22.19 -18.34
CA TYR A 61 -1.27 -21.93 -19.62
C TYR A 61 0.04 -21.18 -19.36
N LEU A 62 1.16 -21.66 -19.94
CA LEU A 62 2.49 -21.11 -19.72
C LEU A 62 2.86 -20.90 -18.23
N HIS A 63 2.49 -21.86 -17.38
CA HIS A 63 2.70 -21.81 -15.92
C HIS A 63 1.88 -20.72 -15.19
N GLU A 64 0.90 -20.13 -15.86
CA GLU A 64 -0.01 -19.16 -15.27
C GLU A 64 -1.42 -19.74 -15.16
N LYS A 65 -2.06 -19.52 -14.02
CA LYS A 65 -3.38 -20.09 -13.72
C LYS A 65 -4.49 -19.12 -14.12
N TYR A 66 -5.43 -19.61 -14.92
CA TYR A 66 -6.57 -18.88 -15.46
C TYR A 66 -7.87 -19.39 -14.85
N LEU A 67 -8.80 -18.47 -14.59
CA LEU A 67 -10.20 -18.74 -14.35
C LEU A 67 -11.02 -18.14 -15.49
N ASP A 68 -11.63 -18.97 -16.31
CA ASP A 68 -12.52 -18.54 -17.39
C ASP A 68 -13.99 -18.73 -16.99
N CYS A 69 -14.65 -17.61 -16.74
CA CYS A 69 -16.08 -17.53 -16.46
C CYS A 69 -16.82 -16.69 -17.50
N GLN A 70 -16.33 -16.62 -18.74
CA GLN A 70 -16.97 -15.79 -19.76
C GLN A 70 -18.35 -16.33 -20.14
N GLU A 71 -19.29 -15.43 -20.44
CA GLU A 71 -20.64 -15.77 -20.93
C GLU A 71 -21.51 -16.61 -19.96
N ARG A 72 -21.18 -16.61 -18.66
CA ARG A 72 -21.89 -17.41 -17.63
C ARG A 72 -23.07 -16.68 -16.98
N LYS A 73 -23.44 -15.48 -17.46
CA LYS A 73 -24.51 -14.63 -16.90
C LYS A 73 -24.29 -14.29 -15.42
N LEU A 74 -23.04 -14.24 -14.98
CA LEU A 74 -22.69 -13.94 -13.59
C LEU A 74 -23.11 -12.52 -13.21
N VAL A 75 -23.63 -12.34 -12.00
CA VAL A 75 -23.99 -11.03 -11.45
C VAL A 75 -23.00 -10.59 -10.36
N TYR A 76 -22.24 -11.53 -9.80
CA TYR A 76 -21.27 -11.32 -8.73
C TYR A 76 -20.11 -12.34 -8.83
N VAL A 77 -19.01 -12.03 -8.16
CA VAL A 77 -17.82 -12.88 -8.00
C VAL A 77 -18.01 -13.83 -6.82
N LEU A 78 -17.72 -15.12 -6.99
CA LEU A 78 -17.89 -16.11 -5.92
C LEU A 78 -16.65 -16.15 -5.00
N PRO A 79 -16.83 -16.28 -3.68
CA PRO A 79 -15.73 -16.25 -2.71
C PRO A 79 -14.91 -17.55 -2.64
N ASP A 80 -15.40 -18.64 -3.27
CA ASP A 80 -14.82 -19.99 -3.20
C ASP A 80 -13.92 -20.32 -4.38
N TRP A 81 -13.65 -19.35 -5.26
CA TRP A 81 -12.71 -19.54 -6.37
C TRP A 81 -11.27 -19.68 -5.88
N PRO A 82 -10.39 -20.38 -6.63
CA PRO A 82 -9.00 -20.57 -6.24
C PRO A 82 -8.27 -19.24 -6.01
N GLN A 83 -7.47 -19.12 -4.95
CA GLN A 83 -6.78 -17.86 -4.59
C GLN A 83 -5.44 -17.69 -5.30
N ASP A 84 -4.92 -18.75 -5.93
CA ASP A 84 -3.68 -18.79 -6.68
C ASP A 84 -3.83 -18.42 -8.16
N LEU A 85 -4.97 -17.85 -8.54
CA LEU A 85 -5.25 -17.37 -9.89
C LEU A 85 -4.35 -16.17 -10.24
N LEU A 86 -3.81 -16.19 -11.47
CA LEU A 86 -3.07 -15.07 -12.04
C LEU A 86 -3.94 -14.29 -13.04
N HIS A 87 -4.91 -14.95 -13.68
CA HIS A 87 -5.77 -14.32 -14.68
C HIS A 87 -7.23 -14.70 -14.46
N MET A 88 -8.12 -13.72 -14.49
CA MET A 88 -9.54 -13.91 -14.27
C MET A 88 -10.33 -13.31 -15.44
N LEU A 89 -11.00 -14.17 -16.21
CA LEU A 89 -11.77 -13.80 -17.39
C LEU A 89 -13.26 -13.80 -17.06
N LEU A 90 -13.81 -12.61 -16.80
CA LEU A 90 -15.22 -12.41 -16.45
C LEU A 90 -15.99 -11.63 -17.52
N ALA A 91 -15.47 -11.57 -18.74
CA ALA A 91 -16.12 -10.86 -19.84
C ALA A 91 -17.52 -11.42 -20.17
N ARG A 92 -18.38 -10.58 -20.75
CA ARG A 92 -19.72 -10.99 -21.24
C ARG A 92 -20.63 -11.57 -20.15
N ASN A 93 -20.58 -10.98 -18.96
CA ASN A 93 -21.43 -11.33 -17.84
C ASN A 93 -22.45 -10.20 -17.54
N LYS A 94 -23.14 -10.29 -16.40
CA LYS A 94 -24.19 -9.35 -15.97
C LYS A 94 -23.83 -8.64 -14.66
N ILE A 95 -22.53 -8.44 -14.41
CA ILE A 95 -22.06 -7.77 -13.20
C ILE A 95 -22.42 -6.29 -13.31
N ARG A 96 -23.06 -5.74 -12.27
CA ARG A 96 -23.54 -4.34 -12.25
C ARG A 96 -22.77 -3.42 -11.31
N VAL A 97 -22.33 -3.97 -10.18
CA VAL A 97 -21.66 -3.21 -9.13
C VAL A 97 -20.44 -3.99 -8.67
N LEU A 98 -19.27 -3.35 -8.71
CA LEU A 98 -18.07 -3.87 -8.05
C LEU A 98 -18.06 -3.33 -6.62
N LYS A 99 -18.29 -4.23 -5.66
CA LYS A 99 -18.36 -3.89 -4.24
C LYS A 99 -16.98 -3.85 -3.60
N ASN A 100 -16.84 -3.11 -2.50
CA ASN A 100 -15.63 -3.11 -1.68
C ASN A 100 -15.15 -4.53 -1.36
N ASN A 101 -13.84 -4.75 -1.48
CA ASN A 101 -13.17 -6.01 -1.14
C ASN A 101 -13.62 -7.23 -1.97
N MET A 102 -14.33 -7.04 -3.08
CA MET A 102 -14.84 -8.13 -3.93
C MET A 102 -13.75 -9.06 -4.45
N PHE A 103 -12.55 -8.53 -4.71
CA PHE A 103 -11.41 -9.31 -5.23
C PHE A 103 -10.27 -9.50 -4.21
N SER A 104 -10.48 -9.14 -2.94
CA SER A 104 -9.46 -9.11 -1.89
C SER A 104 -8.71 -10.42 -1.66
N LYS A 105 -9.35 -11.57 -1.93
CA LYS A 105 -8.72 -12.89 -1.79
C LYS A 105 -7.76 -13.25 -2.93
N PHE A 106 -7.83 -12.58 -4.08
CA PHE A 106 -7.06 -12.91 -5.28
C PHE A 106 -5.80 -12.06 -5.39
N THR A 107 -4.98 -12.05 -4.34
CA THR A 107 -3.81 -11.16 -4.20
C THR A 107 -2.71 -11.38 -5.24
N LYS A 108 -2.69 -12.56 -5.89
CA LYS A 108 -1.72 -12.90 -6.94
C LYS A 108 -2.16 -12.47 -8.35
N LEU A 109 -3.37 -11.94 -8.49
CA LEU A 109 -3.96 -11.66 -9.80
C LEU A 109 -3.15 -10.61 -10.57
N LYS A 110 -2.78 -10.94 -11.82
CA LYS A 110 -2.07 -10.08 -12.77
C LYS A 110 -3.03 -9.47 -13.80
N SER A 111 -4.05 -10.21 -14.23
CA SER A 111 -5.03 -9.74 -15.22
C SER A 111 -6.46 -9.97 -14.77
N LEU A 112 -7.29 -8.95 -14.93
CA LEU A 112 -8.72 -8.98 -14.65
C LEU A 112 -9.50 -8.45 -15.86
N ASP A 113 -10.26 -9.34 -16.51
CA ASP A 113 -11.14 -8.98 -17.62
C ASP A 113 -12.59 -8.86 -17.15
N LEU A 114 -13.10 -7.62 -17.14
CA LEU A 114 -14.48 -7.27 -16.79
C LEU A 114 -15.22 -6.60 -17.95
N GLN A 115 -14.69 -6.71 -19.18
CA GLN A 115 -15.31 -6.07 -20.34
C GLN A 115 -16.70 -6.64 -20.65
N GLN A 116 -17.54 -5.87 -21.34
CA GLN A 116 -18.85 -6.33 -21.80
C GLN A 116 -19.74 -6.86 -20.66
N ASN A 117 -19.72 -6.17 -19.52
CA ASN A 117 -20.64 -6.39 -18.39
C ASN A 117 -21.67 -5.24 -18.33
N GLU A 118 -22.43 -5.17 -17.24
CA GLU A 118 -23.40 -4.10 -16.98
C GLU A 118 -22.90 -3.14 -15.88
N ILE A 119 -21.57 -3.01 -15.70
CA ILE A 119 -20.99 -2.31 -14.55
C ILE A 119 -21.30 -0.82 -14.61
N SER A 120 -22.08 -0.32 -13.65
CA SER A 120 -22.46 1.10 -13.56
C SER A 120 -21.83 1.82 -12.37
N LYS A 121 -21.43 1.08 -11.33
CA LYS A 121 -20.82 1.62 -10.10
C LYS A 121 -19.63 0.75 -9.69
N ILE A 122 -18.52 1.40 -9.37
CA ILE A 122 -17.34 0.80 -8.76
C ILE A 122 -17.16 1.51 -7.43
N GLU A 123 -17.18 0.77 -6.33
CA GLU A 123 -16.92 1.33 -5.00
C GLU A 123 -15.41 1.56 -4.78
N SER A 124 -15.05 2.44 -3.86
CA SER A 124 -13.66 2.93 -3.66
C SER A 124 -12.66 1.80 -3.41
N GLU A 125 -13.04 0.79 -2.63
CA GLU A 125 -12.17 -0.35 -2.27
C GLU A 125 -12.48 -1.61 -3.11
N ALA A 126 -13.13 -1.47 -4.27
CA ALA A 126 -13.52 -2.62 -5.07
C ALA A 126 -12.34 -3.51 -5.48
N PHE A 127 -11.18 -2.89 -5.75
CA PHE A 127 -9.94 -3.56 -6.16
C PHE A 127 -8.94 -3.75 -5.01
N PHE A 128 -9.36 -3.58 -3.77
CA PHE A 128 -8.51 -3.80 -2.60
C PHE A 128 -7.85 -5.19 -2.65
N GLY A 129 -6.55 -5.25 -2.34
CA GLY A 129 -5.76 -6.48 -2.35
C GLY A 129 -5.15 -6.87 -3.70
N LEU A 130 -5.49 -6.20 -4.81
CA LEU A 130 -4.99 -6.51 -6.15
C LEU A 130 -3.62 -5.87 -6.48
N ASN A 131 -2.66 -6.01 -5.56
CA ASN A 131 -1.35 -5.34 -5.64
C ASN A 131 -0.43 -5.85 -6.78
N LYS A 132 -0.73 -7.00 -7.38
CA LYS A 132 -0.01 -7.57 -8.54
C LYS A 132 -0.68 -7.29 -9.90
N LEU A 133 -1.82 -6.60 -9.91
CA LEU A 133 -2.60 -6.40 -11.12
C LEU A 133 -1.88 -5.46 -12.09
N THR A 134 -1.67 -5.92 -13.32
CA THR A 134 -1.05 -5.15 -14.41
C THR A 134 -2.04 -4.81 -15.52
N THR A 135 -3.07 -5.64 -15.70
CA THR A 135 -4.05 -5.54 -16.78
C THR A 135 -5.47 -5.50 -16.22
N LEU A 136 -6.22 -4.43 -16.55
CA LEU A 136 -7.62 -4.26 -16.18
C LEU A 136 -8.45 -3.82 -17.38
N LEU A 137 -9.43 -4.64 -17.74
CA LEU A 137 -10.30 -4.39 -18.89
C LEU A 137 -11.71 -4.04 -18.41
N LEU A 138 -12.13 -2.79 -18.63
CA LEU A 138 -13.44 -2.26 -18.22
C LEU A 138 -14.25 -1.69 -19.40
N GLN A 139 -13.77 -1.87 -20.64
CA GLN A 139 -14.47 -1.38 -21.83
C GLN A 139 -15.84 -2.04 -22.03
N HIS A 140 -16.74 -1.36 -22.74
CA HIS A 140 -18.11 -1.82 -23.00
C HIS A 140 -18.89 -2.11 -21.71
N ASN A 141 -18.88 -1.16 -20.77
CA ASN A 141 -19.67 -1.20 -19.54
C ASN A 141 -20.59 0.04 -19.47
N GLN A 142 -21.18 0.30 -18.30
CA GLN A 142 -22.13 1.40 -18.06
C GLN A 142 -21.56 2.45 -17.09
N ILE A 143 -20.23 2.58 -17.02
CA ILE A 143 -19.55 3.47 -16.08
C ILE A 143 -19.74 4.91 -16.54
N LYS A 144 -20.30 5.74 -15.65
CA LYS A 144 -20.52 7.17 -15.92
C LYS A 144 -19.42 8.03 -15.32
N VAL A 145 -19.02 7.71 -14.09
CA VAL A 145 -18.04 8.46 -13.31
C VAL A 145 -17.11 7.45 -12.65
N LEU A 146 -15.83 7.77 -12.62
CA LEU A 146 -14.80 7.02 -11.93
C LEU A 146 -13.72 8.01 -11.50
N THR A 147 -13.24 7.89 -10.27
CA THR A 147 -12.17 8.71 -9.70
C THR A 147 -10.85 7.93 -9.74
N GLU A 148 -9.72 8.59 -9.52
CA GLU A 148 -8.43 7.88 -9.44
C GLU A 148 -8.32 6.96 -8.21
N GLU A 149 -9.10 7.22 -7.16
CA GLU A 149 -9.06 6.52 -5.87
C GLU A 149 -9.23 4.99 -6.01
N VAL A 150 -10.08 4.55 -6.93
CA VAL A 150 -10.30 3.11 -7.17
C VAL A 150 -9.03 2.37 -7.61
N PHE A 151 -8.06 3.09 -8.18
CA PHE A 151 -6.83 2.50 -8.71
C PHE A 151 -5.65 2.53 -7.72
N ILE A 152 -5.83 3.13 -6.53
CA ILE A 152 -4.81 3.18 -5.47
C ILE A 152 -4.34 1.76 -5.10
N TYR A 153 -5.25 0.79 -5.09
CA TYR A 153 -4.96 -0.60 -4.76
C TYR A 153 -4.30 -1.42 -5.89
N THR A 154 -4.07 -0.81 -7.06
CA THR A 154 -3.49 -1.45 -8.24
C THR A 154 -2.23 -0.71 -8.75
N PRO A 155 -1.14 -0.61 -7.95
CA PRO A 155 0.02 0.23 -8.27
C PRO A 155 0.86 -0.24 -9.46
N LEU A 156 0.71 -1.52 -9.87
CA LEU A 156 1.41 -2.11 -11.02
C LEU A 156 0.61 -2.03 -12.32
N LEU A 157 -0.54 -1.36 -12.31
CA LEU A 157 -1.43 -1.26 -13.47
C LEU A 157 -0.71 -0.54 -14.61
N SER A 158 -0.50 -1.25 -15.71
CA SER A 158 0.18 -0.75 -16.91
C SER A 158 -0.73 -0.75 -18.14
N TYR A 159 -1.85 -1.47 -18.07
CA TYR A 159 -2.80 -1.59 -19.16
C TYR A 159 -4.24 -1.49 -18.65
N LEU A 160 -4.88 -0.35 -18.93
CA LEU A 160 -6.24 -0.04 -18.53
C LEU A 160 -7.08 0.35 -19.76
N ARG A 161 -8.19 -0.35 -19.98
CA ARG A 161 -9.14 -0.03 -21.05
C ARG A 161 -10.47 0.47 -20.49
N LEU A 162 -10.87 1.66 -20.93
CA LEU A 162 -12.05 2.39 -20.45
C LEU A 162 -13.02 2.83 -21.55
N TYR A 163 -12.70 2.59 -22.83
CA TYR A 163 -13.53 3.03 -23.94
C TYR A 163 -14.91 2.33 -23.96
N ASP A 164 -15.85 2.91 -24.69
CA ASP A 164 -17.24 2.44 -24.76
C ASP A 164 -17.90 2.30 -23.38
N ASN A 165 -17.72 3.33 -22.56
CA ASN A 165 -18.50 3.58 -21.35
C ASN A 165 -19.18 4.96 -21.49
N PRO A 166 -20.38 5.17 -20.92
CA PRO A 166 -21.13 6.42 -21.02
C PRO A 166 -20.57 7.51 -20.08
N TRP A 167 -19.29 7.87 -20.27
CA TRP A 167 -18.57 8.83 -19.43
C TRP A 167 -19.29 10.18 -19.34
N ARG A 168 -19.59 10.60 -18.11
CA ARG A 168 -20.10 11.92 -17.76
C ARG A 168 -18.91 12.76 -17.34
N CYS A 169 -18.41 13.56 -18.28
CA CYS A 169 -17.27 14.45 -18.11
C CYS A 169 -17.68 15.72 -17.37
N THR A 170 -17.76 15.58 -16.05
CA THR A 170 -17.96 16.65 -15.07
C THR A 170 -16.76 16.70 -14.13
N CYS A 171 -16.80 17.61 -13.15
CA CYS A 171 -15.73 17.76 -12.18
C CYS A 171 -15.37 16.47 -11.42
N GLU A 172 -16.34 15.57 -11.22
CA GLU A 172 -16.14 14.29 -10.55
C GLU A 172 -15.10 13.36 -11.21
N ILE A 173 -14.81 13.52 -12.51
CA ILE A 173 -13.80 12.69 -13.21
C ILE A 173 -12.47 13.42 -13.42
N GLU A 174 -12.29 14.61 -12.85
CA GLU A 174 -11.08 15.42 -13.02
C GLU A 174 -9.82 14.64 -12.62
N THR A 175 -9.88 13.95 -11.48
CA THR A 175 -8.75 13.15 -10.97
C THR A 175 -8.41 11.99 -11.90
N LEU A 176 -9.42 11.29 -12.42
CA LEU A 176 -9.22 10.25 -13.44
C LEU A 176 -8.56 10.82 -14.70
N VAL A 177 -9.05 11.93 -15.22
CA VAL A 177 -8.51 12.56 -16.43
C VAL A 177 -7.05 12.97 -16.22
N SER A 178 -6.75 13.57 -15.07
CA SER A 178 -5.39 13.97 -14.68
C SER A 178 -4.47 12.75 -14.59
N MET A 179 -4.93 11.66 -13.97
CA MET A 179 -4.18 10.39 -13.90
C MET A 179 -3.88 9.82 -15.29
N LEU A 180 -4.85 9.83 -16.21
CA LEU A 180 -4.68 9.31 -17.57
C LEU A 180 -3.65 10.12 -18.38
N GLN A 181 -3.53 11.44 -18.14
CA GLN A 181 -2.64 12.33 -18.90
C GLN A 181 -1.16 12.24 -18.51
N ILE A 182 -0.84 11.58 -17.41
CA ILE A 182 0.54 11.41 -16.95
C ILE A 182 1.36 10.68 -18.05
N PRO A 183 2.57 11.15 -18.42
CA PRO A 183 3.35 10.55 -19.51
C PRO A 183 3.70 9.07 -19.34
N ARG A 184 3.73 8.53 -18.11
CA ARG A 184 3.91 7.09 -17.84
C ARG A 184 2.64 6.28 -18.15
N ASN A 185 1.48 6.92 -18.14
CA ASN A 185 0.15 6.33 -18.35
C ASN A 185 -0.33 6.43 -19.81
N ARG A 186 0.59 6.63 -20.77
CA ARG A 186 0.29 6.71 -22.22
C ARG A 186 -0.56 5.55 -22.76
N ASN A 187 -0.53 4.40 -22.07
CA ASN A 187 -1.28 3.21 -22.46
C ASN A 187 -2.63 3.05 -21.73
N LEU A 188 -2.93 3.88 -20.74
CA LEU A 188 -4.16 3.82 -19.95
C LEU A 188 -5.27 4.66 -20.59
N GLY A 189 -6.50 4.15 -20.57
CA GLY A 189 -7.68 4.92 -20.98
C GLY A 189 -7.73 5.32 -22.45
N ASN A 190 -6.90 4.69 -23.29
CA ASN A 190 -6.87 4.96 -24.73
C ASN A 190 -8.26 4.79 -25.35
N TYR A 191 -8.63 5.73 -26.21
CA TYR A 191 -9.91 5.80 -26.93
C TYR A 191 -11.16 6.07 -26.07
N ALA A 192 -11.03 6.23 -24.75
CA ALA A 192 -12.15 6.65 -23.92
C ALA A 192 -12.61 8.07 -24.32
N LYS A 193 -13.92 8.26 -24.46
CA LYS A 193 -14.54 9.53 -24.86
C LYS A 193 -15.71 9.88 -23.96
N CYS A 194 -15.98 11.17 -23.82
CA CYS A 194 -17.17 11.66 -23.13
C CYS A 194 -18.44 11.34 -23.92
N GLU A 195 -19.48 10.90 -23.22
CA GLU A 195 -20.85 10.81 -23.75
C GLU A 195 -21.68 12.04 -23.33
N ARG A 196 -21.44 12.55 -22.11
CA ARG A 196 -22.05 13.78 -21.58
C ARG A 196 -20.99 14.67 -20.90
N PRO A 197 -21.24 15.98 -20.72
CA PRO A 197 -22.36 16.76 -21.28
C PRO A 197 -22.23 16.94 -22.80
N SER A 198 -23.30 17.38 -23.48
CA SER A 198 -23.34 17.50 -24.95
C SER A 198 -22.20 18.36 -25.53
N LYS A 199 -21.71 19.35 -24.76
CA LYS A 199 -20.58 20.22 -25.14
C LYS A 199 -19.25 19.46 -25.29
N LEU A 200 -19.04 18.43 -24.47
CA LEU A 200 -17.81 17.62 -24.46
C LEU A 200 -17.98 16.29 -25.16
N LYS A 201 -19.18 15.99 -25.71
CA LYS A 201 -19.48 14.71 -26.34
C LYS A 201 -18.44 14.38 -27.43
N ASN A 202 -17.99 13.13 -27.45
CA ASN A 202 -16.94 12.59 -28.32
C ASN A 202 -15.51 13.12 -28.09
N LYS A 203 -15.27 14.06 -27.17
CA LYS A 203 -13.89 14.42 -26.79
C LYS A 203 -13.24 13.27 -26.04
N LYS A 204 -11.97 12.99 -26.35
CA LYS A 204 -11.18 11.95 -25.67
C LYS A 204 -10.84 12.41 -24.26
N LEU A 205 -10.94 11.51 -23.28
CA LEU A 205 -10.61 11.82 -21.87
C LEU A 205 -9.17 12.36 -21.73
N LEU A 206 -8.22 11.73 -22.43
CA LEU A 206 -6.81 12.14 -22.49
C LEU A 206 -6.55 13.54 -23.05
N GLN A 207 -7.55 14.20 -23.65
CA GLN A 207 -7.41 15.53 -24.27
C GLN A 207 -8.19 16.62 -23.53
N LEU A 208 -8.90 16.29 -22.46
CA LEU A 208 -9.69 17.24 -21.68
C LEU A 208 -8.80 18.03 -20.74
N LYS A 209 -9.01 19.35 -20.64
CA LYS A 209 -8.33 20.14 -19.62
C LYS A 209 -9.16 20.23 -18.34
N SER A 210 -8.53 20.43 -17.19
CA SER A 210 -9.22 20.59 -15.90
C SER A 210 -10.25 21.72 -15.92
N GLU A 211 -9.95 22.83 -16.60
CA GLU A 211 -10.86 23.98 -16.70
C GLU A 211 -12.10 23.70 -17.57
N GLU A 212 -12.08 22.65 -18.40
CA GLU A 212 -13.23 22.21 -19.19
C GLU A 212 -14.18 21.29 -18.38
N LEU A 213 -13.70 20.72 -17.26
CA LEU A 213 -14.44 19.78 -16.42
C LEU A 213 -15.05 20.43 -15.18
N CYS A 214 -14.33 21.35 -14.54
CA CYS A 214 -14.75 22.06 -13.33
C CYS A 214 -14.67 23.57 -13.55
N SER A 215 -15.73 24.28 -13.18
CA SER A 215 -15.62 25.72 -12.92
C SER A 215 -15.12 25.98 -11.48
N GLU A 216 -14.45 27.10 -11.24
CA GLU A 216 -13.93 27.45 -9.90
C GLU A 216 -15.03 27.53 -8.82
N GLU A 217 -16.26 27.89 -9.20
CA GLU A 217 -17.43 27.94 -8.32
C GLU A 217 -17.93 26.54 -7.90
N GLU A 218 -17.71 25.50 -8.72
CA GLU A 218 -18.14 24.13 -8.44
C GLU A 218 -17.16 23.37 -7.53
N LYS A 219 -15.90 23.79 -7.46
CA LYS A 219 -14.90 23.21 -6.54
C LYS A 219 -15.25 23.48 -5.07
N GLU A 220 -15.88 24.61 -4.76
CA GLU A 220 -16.30 24.97 -3.38
C GLU A 220 -17.53 24.19 -2.90
N GLN A 221 -18.34 23.60 -3.79
CA GLN A 221 -19.59 22.91 -3.43
C GLN A 221 -19.43 21.40 -3.14
N LEU A 222 -18.31 20.79 -3.54
CA LEU A 222 -18.06 19.35 -3.34
C LEU A 222 -17.50 19.01 -1.95
N ASP A 223 -17.13 20.01 -1.14
CA ASP A 223 -16.52 19.84 0.18
C ASP A 223 -17.45 20.41 1.28
N PRO A 224 -18.47 19.66 1.78
CA PRO A 224 -19.35 20.14 2.83
C PRO A 224 -18.62 20.12 4.17
N ARG A 225 -17.89 21.18 4.48
CA ARG A 225 -17.40 21.43 5.85
C ARG A 225 -18.58 21.86 6.74
N PRO A 226 -18.70 21.35 7.98
CA PRO A 226 -19.73 21.79 8.89
C PRO A 226 -19.52 23.26 9.26
N GLN A 227 -20.53 24.10 9.04
CA GLN A 227 -20.54 25.47 9.53
C GLN A 227 -20.63 25.46 11.07
N VAL A 228 -19.54 25.81 11.74
CA VAL A 228 -19.56 26.24 13.14
C VAL A 228 -19.29 27.74 13.16
N SER A 229 -20.36 28.50 13.36
CA SER A 229 -20.34 29.93 13.63
C SER A 229 -19.76 30.19 15.03
N GLY A 230 -18.67 30.95 15.08
CA GLY A 230 -18.15 31.52 16.33
C GLY A 230 -16.68 31.87 16.21
N ARG A 231 -16.34 33.17 16.24
CA ARG A 231 -14.96 33.64 16.31
C ARG A 231 -14.53 33.72 17.78
N PRO A 232 -13.55 32.91 18.22
CA PRO A 232 -12.54 33.38 19.17
C PRO A 232 -11.12 32.93 18.77
N PRO A 233 -10.09 33.25 19.57
CA PRO A 233 -8.94 34.06 19.17
C PRO A 233 -8.02 33.41 18.13
N VAL A 234 -7.16 34.22 17.50
CA VAL A 234 -6.15 33.78 16.52
C VAL A 234 -5.16 32.81 17.18
N ILE A 235 -5.51 31.53 17.18
CA ILE A 235 -4.59 30.41 17.33
C ILE A 235 -4.09 30.15 15.91
N ARG A 236 -2.79 30.33 15.70
CA ARG A 236 -2.12 29.97 14.45
C ARG A 236 -2.48 28.51 14.15
N PRO A 237 -2.90 28.16 12.92
CA PRO A 237 -3.30 26.79 12.63
C PRO A 237 -2.15 25.86 12.99
N GLU A 238 -2.46 24.82 13.78
CA GLU A 238 -1.53 23.72 14.03
C GLU A 238 -1.04 23.22 12.66
N ALA A 239 0.27 22.98 12.53
CA ALA A 239 0.85 22.47 11.30
C ALA A 239 0.11 21.19 10.89
N ASP A 240 -0.72 21.29 9.86
CA ASP A 240 -1.47 20.17 9.30
C ASP A 240 -0.74 19.68 8.05
N SER A 241 -0.74 18.37 7.82
CA SER A 241 -0.05 17.73 6.68
C SER A 241 -0.60 18.23 5.33
N THR A 242 -1.79 18.84 5.32
CA THR A 242 -2.41 19.54 4.19
C THR A 242 -1.60 20.71 3.63
N LEU A 243 -0.62 21.24 4.39
CA LEU A 243 0.31 22.27 3.91
C LEU A 243 1.45 21.70 3.05
N CYS A 244 1.61 20.37 3.07
CA CYS A 244 2.65 19.64 2.37
C CYS A 244 2.14 19.11 1.03
N HIS A 245 3.07 18.89 0.09
CA HIS A 245 2.74 18.28 -1.19
C HIS A 245 2.84 16.76 -1.10
N ASN A 246 1.76 16.05 -1.38
CA ASN A 246 1.73 14.59 -1.37
C ASN A 246 1.99 14.04 -2.79
N TYR A 247 3.19 13.54 -3.03
CA TYR A 247 3.53 12.81 -4.25
C TYR A 247 3.19 11.33 -4.07
N VAL A 248 2.09 10.87 -4.64
CA VAL A 248 1.68 9.46 -4.54
C VAL A 248 2.59 8.53 -5.38
N PHE A 249 3.41 9.08 -6.28
CA PHE A 249 4.21 8.34 -7.26
C PHE A 249 5.58 9.00 -7.53
N PRO A 250 6.70 8.27 -7.79
CA PRO A 250 6.85 6.81 -7.91
C PRO A 250 6.90 6.07 -6.57
N ILE A 251 7.03 6.82 -5.48
CA ILE A 251 7.04 6.36 -4.09
C ILE A 251 6.19 7.37 -3.33
N GLN A 252 5.25 6.91 -2.52
CA GLN A 252 4.38 7.78 -1.73
C GLN A 252 5.23 8.67 -0.82
N THR A 253 5.33 9.94 -1.20
CA THR A 253 6.25 10.91 -0.63
C THR A 253 5.46 12.13 -0.17
N LEU A 254 5.48 12.40 1.13
CA LEU A 254 4.97 13.66 1.65
C LEU A 254 6.11 14.68 1.73
N ASP A 255 6.04 15.72 0.90
CA ASP A 255 7.03 16.80 0.82
C ASP A 255 6.53 18.05 1.54
N CYS A 256 7.06 18.23 2.74
CA CYS A 256 6.82 19.36 3.65
C CYS A 256 7.99 20.36 3.65
N LYS A 257 8.87 20.33 2.65
CA LYS A 257 10.09 21.15 2.63
C LYS A 257 9.80 22.65 2.58
N ARG A 258 10.55 23.45 3.35
CA ARG A 258 10.49 24.93 3.36
C ARG A 258 9.09 25.50 3.66
N LYS A 259 8.40 24.90 4.64
CA LYS A 259 7.06 25.32 5.08
C LYS A 259 7.06 26.07 6.43
N GLU A 260 8.24 26.40 6.95
CA GLU A 260 8.46 27.05 8.24
C GLU A 260 7.84 26.31 9.44
N LEU A 261 7.70 24.99 9.32
CA LEU A 261 7.08 24.16 10.35
C LEU A 261 7.92 24.19 11.63
N LYS A 262 7.25 24.39 12.78
CA LYS A 262 7.91 24.35 14.11
C LYS A 262 7.81 22.98 14.80
N LYS A 263 6.97 22.10 14.26
CA LYS A 263 6.67 20.76 14.78
C LYS A 263 6.38 19.84 13.59
N VAL A 264 6.48 18.55 13.82
CA VAL A 264 6.00 17.53 12.87
C VAL A 264 4.48 17.75 12.67
N PRO A 265 3.98 17.77 11.43
CA PRO A 265 2.57 17.98 11.15
C PRO A 265 1.72 16.80 11.63
N LYS A 266 0.50 17.07 12.08
CA LYS A 266 -0.48 16.01 12.42
C LYS A 266 -1.12 15.43 11.15
N ASN A 267 -1.75 14.26 11.26
CA ASN A 267 -2.46 13.57 10.17
C ASN A 267 -1.58 13.20 8.97
N ILE A 268 -0.38 12.67 9.23
CA ILE A 268 0.46 12.15 8.16
C ILE A 268 -0.20 10.84 7.64
N PRO A 269 -0.39 10.66 6.32
CA PRO A 269 -1.00 9.44 5.81
C PRO A 269 -0.17 8.20 6.20
N PRO A 270 -0.78 7.11 6.70
CA PRO A 270 -0.05 5.98 7.30
C PRO A 270 0.75 5.15 6.29
N ASP A 271 0.42 5.26 5.01
CA ASP A 271 0.99 4.54 3.87
C ASP A 271 2.19 5.27 3.22
N ILE A 272 2.58 6.44 3.74
CA ILE A 272 3.74 7.15 3.19
C ILE A 272 5.02 6.33 3.33
N VAL A 273 5.82 6.34 2.26
CA VAL A 273 7.10 5.63 2.21
C VAL A 273 8.27 6.61 2.36
N LYS A 274 8.09 7.86 1.95
CA LYS A 274 9.06 8.94 2.13
C LYS A 274 8.42 10.17 2.76
N LEU A 275 9.11 10.78 3.71
CA LEU A 275 8.71 12.03 4.35
C LEU A 275 9.86 13.02 4.27
N ASP A 276 9.65 14.15 3.61
CA ASP A 276 10.62 15.24 3.56
C ASP A 276 10.15 16.43 4.39
N LEU A 277 10.72 16.57 5.58
CA LEU A 277 10.50 17.68 6.51
C LEU A 277 11.69 18.66 6.51
N SER A 278 12.57 18.61 5.50
CA SER A 278 13.79 19.41 5.50
C SER A 278 13.56 20.91 5.36
N TYR A 279 14.53 21.71 5.80
CA TYR A 279 14.49 23.18 5.73
C TYR A 279 13.25 23.79 6.42
N ASN A 280 12.87 23.24 7.56
CA ASN A 280 11.85 23.81 8.44
C ASN A 280 12.50 24.37 9.72
N LYS A 281 11.71 24.57 10.78
CA LYS A 281 12.13 25.17 12.06
C LYS A 281 11.77 24.22 13.23
N ILE A 282 11.85 22.92 12.99
CA ILE A 282 11.54 21.88 13.99
C ILE A 282 12.73 21.78 14.95
N ASN A 283 12.58 22.28 16.18
CA ASN A 283 13.68 22.36 17.13
C ASN A 283 13.82 21.13 18.04
N GLN A 284 12.75 20.33 18.16
CA GLN A 284 12.73 19.13 18.99
C GLN A 284 11.77 18.11 18.37
N LEU A 285 12.08 16.82 18.53
CA LEU A 285 11.16 15.72 18.23
C LEU A 285 10.59 15.16 19.52
N ARG A 286 9.26 15.05 19.59
CA ARG A 286 8.51 14.62 20.78
C ARG A 286 8.14 13.13 20.69
N PRO A 287 7.78 12.49 21.81
CA PRO A 287 7.29 11.11 21.79
C PRO A 287 6.15 10.90 20.79
N LYS A 288 6.17 9.76 20.08
CA LYS A 288 5.06 9.28 19.24
C LYS A 288 4.69 10.19 18.06
N GLU A 289 5.55 11.12 17.65
CA GLU A 289 5.27 11.99 16.50
C GLU A 289 5.16 11.25 15.16
N PHE A 290 5.68 10.03 15.08
CA PHE A 290 5.62 9.15 13.91
C PHE A 290 4.90 7.83 14.19
N GLU A 291 4.08 7.76 15.25
CA GLU A 291 3.44 6.51 15.71
C GLU A 291 2.56 5.87 14.62
N ASP A 292 1.89 6.66 13.78
CA ASP A 292 0.94 6.15 12.78
C ASP A 292 1.56 5.80 11.40
N VAL A 293 2.85 6.05 11.17
CA VAL A 293 3.49 5.94 9.83
C VAL A 293 4.46 4.76 9.72
N HIS A 294 3.95 3.55 9.98
CA HIS A 294 4.75 2.32 10.05
C HIS A 294 5.42 1.89 8.74
N GLU A 295 4.90 2.32 7.59
CA GLU A 295 5.43 1.98 6.25
C GLU A 295 6.56 2.92 5.79
N LEU A 296 6.89 3.92 6.61
CA LEU A 296 7.89 4.93 6.28
C LEU A 296 9.28 4.30 6.17
N LYS A 297 9.91 4.47 5.00
CA LYS A 297 11.26 3.97 4.70
C LYS A 297 12.31 5.06 4.65
N LYS A 298 11.93 6.29 4.31
CA LYS A 298 12.86 7.42 4.10
C LYS A 298 12.37 8.66 4.83
N LEU A 299 13.11 9.12 5.82
CA LEU A 299 12.79 10.32 6.59
C LEU A 299 13.90 11.36 6.44
N ASN A 300 13.56 12.53 5.91
CA ASN A 300 14.48 13.65 5.80
C ASN A 300 14.08 14.77 6.76
N LEU A 301 14.89 14.98 7.79
CA LEU A 301 14.76 16.01 8.82
C LEU A 301 15.93 17.00 8.78
N SER A 302 16.69 17.04 7.69
CA SER A 302 17.85 17.91 7.57
C SER A 302 17.49 19.40 7.61
N SER A 303 18.43 20.24 8.07
CA SER A 303 18.25 21.70 8.08
C SER A 303 17.02 22.19 8.86
N ASN A 304 16.76 21.64 10.06
CA ASN A 304 15.62 22.02 10.91
C ASN A 304 16.00 22.77 12.19
N GLY A 305 17.27 22.67 12.60
CA GLY A 305 17.74 23.19 13.90
C GLY A 305 17.32 22.31 15.07
N ILE A 306 17.18 20.99 14.86
CA ILE A 306 16.83 20.04 15.93
C ILE A 306 17.96 20.01 16.96
N GLU A 307 17.63 20.27 18.23
CA GLU A 307 18.55 20.21 19.36
C GLU A 307 18.38 18.94 20.19
N PHE A 308 17.14 18.44 20.27
CA PHE A 308 16.76 17.31 21.11
C PHE A 308 15.81 16.36 20.38
N ILE A 309 16.03 15.05 20.56
CA ILE A 309 15.16 13.99 20.05
C ILE A 309 14.81 13.11 21.25
N ASP A 310 13.52 13.04 21.56
CA ASP A 310 13.03 12.17 22.62
C ASP A 310 13.27 10.68 22.28
N PRO A 311 13.64 9.82 23.25
CA PRO A 311 13.81 8.38 23.01
C PRO A 311 12.62 7.68 22.37
N ALA A 312 11.40 8.15 22.62
CA ALA A 312 10.17 7.60 22.03
C ALA A 312 9.73 8.34 20.75
N ALA A 313 10.55 9.24 20.18
CA ALA A 313 10.18 10.03 19.02
C ALA A 313 10.03 9.17 17.75
N PHE A 314 10.94 8.22 17.53
CA PHE A 314 10.92 7.33 16.37
C PHE A 314 10.15 6.02 16.61
N LEU A 315 9.43 5.92 17.73
CA LEU A 315 8.60 4.76 18.04
C LEU A 315 7.59 4.54 16.91
N GLY A 316 7.56 3.31 16.38
CA GLY A 316 6.67 2.92 15.28
C GLY A 316 7.30 2.95 13.88
N LEU A 317 8.50 3.53 13.71
CA LEU A 317 9.25 3.56 12.44
C LEU A 317 10.01 2.26 12.15
N THR A 318 9.31 1.13 12.27
CA THR A 318 9.91 -0.21 12.23
C THR A 318 10.43 -0.63 10.86
N HIS A 319 10.12 0.09 9.78
CA HIS A 319 10.61 -0.19 8.42
C HIS A 319 11.56 0.89 7.87
N LEU A 320 11.99 1.83 8.71
CA LEU A 320 12.82 2.95 8.28
C LEU A 320 14.18 2.46 7.79
N GLU A 321 14.53 2.79 6.55
CA GLU A 321 15.79 2.40 5.91
C GLU A 321 16.78 3.57 5.82
N GLU A 322 16.27 4.81 5.68
CA GLU A 322 17.09 6.01 5.47
C GLU A 322 16.63 7.16 6.38
N LEU A 323 17.56 7.70 7.17
CA LEU A 323 17.32 8.83 8.07
C LEU A 323 18.36 9.93 7.83
N ASP A 324 17.90 11.11 7.41
CA ASP A 324 18.73 12.30 7.26
C ASP A 324 18.48 13.29 8.40
N LEU A 325 19.48 13.45 9.27
CA LEU A 325 19.52 14.42 10.37
C LEU A 325 20.63 15.47 10.16
N SER A 326 21.16 15.59 8.94
CA SER A 326 22.25 16.52 8.65
C SER A 326 21.86 17.99 8.83
N ASN A 327 22.85 18.84 9.12
CA ASN A 327 22.66 20.28 9.28
C ASN A 327 21.59 20.62 10.35
N ASN A 328 21.72 20.02 11.53
CA ASN A 328 20.90 20.31 12.70
C ASN A 328 21.79 20.78 13.87
N SER A 329 21.23 20.92 15.06
CA SER A 329 21.92 21.42 16.26
C SER A 329 22.17 20.30 17.27
N LEU A 330 22.23 19.04 16.82
CA LEU A 330 22.39 17.88 17.69
C LEU A 330 23.79 17.80 18.27
N LYS A 331 23.87 17.57 19.57
CA LYS A 331 25.14 17.42 20.31
C LYS A 331 25.46 15.97 20.62
N ASN A 332 24.45 15.13 20.83
CA ASN A 332 24.55 13.70 21.09
C ASN A 332 23.17 13.06 20.83
N PHE A 333 23.05 11.74 21.04
CA PHE A 333 21.77 11.06 21.18
C PHE A 333 21.67 10.47 22.58
N ASP A 334 20.50 10.64 23.20
CA ASP A 334 20.17 9.95 24.42
C ASP A 334 19.98 8.45 24.17
N TYR A 335 20.15 7.68 25.24
CA TYR A 335 19.95 6.24 25.19
C TYR A 335 18.52 5.90 24.73
N GLY A 336 18.41 4.96 23.79
CA GLY A 336 17.14 4.44 23.29
C GLY A 336 16.59 5.13 22.05
N VAL A 337 17.11 6.31 21.66
CA VAL A 337 16.60 7.07 20.49
C VAL A 337 16.59 6.25 19.20
N LEU A 338 17.58 5.39 18.98
CA LEU A 338 17.71 4.58 17.76
C LEU A 338 17.30 3.11 17.94
N GLU A 339 16.79 2.72 19.10
CA GLU A 339 16.62 1.31 19.47
C GLU A 339 15.59 0.58 18.58
N ASP A 340 14.54 1.27 18.16
CA ASP A 340 13.44 0.70 17.36
C ASP A 340 13.71 0.71 15.83
N LEU A 341 14.85 1.25 15.39
CA LEU A 341 15.20 1.43 13.97
C LEU A 341 15.91 0.21 13.37
N TYR A 342 15.29 -0.97 13.48
CA TYR A 342 15.92 -2.26 13.16
C TYR A 342 16.39 -2.42 11.70
N PHE A 343 15.76 -1.73 10.75
CA PHE A 343 16.05 -1.84 9.31
C PHE A 343 16.83 -0.67 8.75
N LEU A 344 17.34 0.22 9.62
CA LEU A 344 18.10 1.38 9.19
C LEU A 344 19.35 0.95 8.41
N LYS A 345 19.60 1.61 7.29
CA LYS A 345 20.76 1.35 6.41
C LYS A 345 21.59 2.60 6.22
N LEU A 346 20.96 3.77 6.09
CA LEU A 346 21.64 5.04 5.82
C LEU A 346 21.31 6.05 6.91
N LEU A 347 22.34 6.60 7.56
CA LEU A 347 22.20 7.63 8.59
C LEU A 347 23.12 8.83 8.30
N TRP A 348 22.54 9.97 7.94
CA TRP A 348 23.31 11.19 7.67
C TRP A 348 23.32 12.12 8.89
N LEU A 349 24.53 12.40 9.42
CA LEU A 349 24.76 13.16 10.66
C LEU A 349 25.68 14.36 10.46
N ARG A 350 26.03 14.68 9.20
CA ARG A 350 26.92 15.81 8.86
C ARG A 350 26.38 17.13 9.38
N ASP A 351 27.29 18.07 9.61
CA ASP A 351 26.95 19.45 9.96
C ASP A 351 26.10 19.56 11.24
N ASN A 352 26.37 18.70 12.22
CA ASN A 352 25.86 18.82 13.58
C ASN A 352 27.00 19.15 14.55
N PRO A 353 26.74 19.92 15.62
CA PRO A 353 27.72 20.30 16.63
C PRO A 353 27.99 19.16 17.64
N TRP A 354 28.42 17.99 17.17
CA TRP A 354 28.65 16.82 18.02
C TRP A 354 29.60 17.13 19.17
N LYS A 355 29.11 16.89 20.39
CA LYS A 355 29.84 17.07 21.64
C LYS A 355 30.48 15.75 22.03
N CYS A 356 31.79 15.69 21.93
CA CYS A 356 32.59 14.53 22.31
C CYS A 356 32.88 14.56 23.81
N ASP A 357 31.86 14.15 24.56
CA ASP A 357 31.91 13.84 25.98
C ASP A 357 31.40 12.40 26.22
N TYR A 358 31.10 12.06 27.47
CA TYR A 358 30.57 10.74 27.82
C TYR A 358 29.30 10.36 27.03
N ASN A 359 28.41 11.32 26.71
CA ASN A 359 27.11 11.03 26.09
C ASN A 359 27.23 10.58 24.63
N ILE A 360 28.34 10.89 23.94
CA ILE A 360 28.54 10.45 22.54
C ILE A 360 28.79 8.94 22.42
N HIS A 361 29.12 8.28 23.53
CA HIS A 361 29.46 6.85 23.55
C HIS A 361 28.30 5.98 23.11
N TYR A 362 27.05 6.34 23.47
CA TYR A 362 25.87 5.60 23.03
C TYR A 362 25.81 5.50 21.50
N LEU A 363 25.86 6.65 20.81
CA LEU A 363 25.80 6.69 19.34
C LEU A 363 26.97 5.93 18.70
N TYR A 364 28.18 6.07 19.24
CA TYR A 364 29.34 5.32 18.75
C TYR A 364 29.15 3.80 18.89
N TYR A 365 28.75 3.32 20.07
CA TYR A 365 28.57 1.89 20.31
C TYR A 365 27.39 1.32 19.56
N TRP A 366 26.30 2.06 19.44
CA TRP A 366 25.15 1.67 18.64
C TRP A 366 25.57 1.43 17.18
N LEU A 367 26.32 2.36 16.58
CA LEU A 367 26.85 2.22 15.22
C LEU A 367 27.86 1.08 15.08
N LYS A 368 28.64 0.81 16.13
CA LYS A 368 29.59 -0.31 16.14
C LYS A 368 28.88 -1.67 16.11
N HIS A 369 27.75 -1.80 16.81
CA HIS A 369 26.95 -3.03 16.81
C HIS A 369 26.11 -3.16 15.53
N HIS A 370 25.68 -2.05 14.95
CA HIS A 370 24.91 -2.01 13.70
C HIS A 370 25.81 -1.77 12.48
N TYR A 371 26.73 -2.71 12.22
CA TYR A 371 27.73 -2.60 11.14
C TYR A 371 27.15 -2.46 9.72
N ASN A 372 25.87 -2.83 9.52
CA ASN A 372 25.14 -2.65 8.25
C ASN A 372 24.65 -1.22 8.02
N VAL A 373 24.71 -0.35 9.02
CA VAL A 373 24.32 1.06 8.92
C VAL A 373 25.50 1.88 8.40
N HIS A 374 25.37 2.38 7.17
CA HIS A 374 26.29 3.37 6.64
C HIS A 374 25.95 4.75 7.19
N TYR A 375 26.91 5.37 7.86
CA TYR A 375 26.75 6.70 8.43
C TYR A 375 27.81 7.68 7.92
N SER A 376 27.54 8.98 8.07
CA SER A 376 28.49 10.05 7.73
C SER A 376 28.39 11.22 8.70
N GLY A 377 29.49 11.94 8.92
CA GLY A 377 29.46 13.23 9.62
C GLY A 377 29.63 13.20 11.15
N LEU A 378 30.20 12.12 11.70
CA LEU A 378 30.54 12.03 13.12
C LEU A 378 31.94 12.60 13.41
N GLU A 379 32.02 13.93 13.35
CA GLU A 379 33.21 14.71 13.71
C GLU A 379 32.88 15.59 14.93
N CYS A 380 33.72 15.50 15.95
CA CYS A 380 33.63 16.31 17.15
C CYS A 380 33.74 17.80 16.80
N LYS A 381 32.78 18.60 17.25
CA LYS A 381 32.83 20.07 17.16
C LYS A 381 33.12 20.73 18.49
N MET A 382 32.84 20.04 19.58
CA MET A 382 33.13 20.48 20.95
C MET A 382 33.44 19.27 21.85
N PRO A 383 34.13 19.47 22.98
CA PRO A 383 34.83 20.70 23.38
C PRO A 383 36.06 20.97 22.46
N GLU A 384 36.69 22.15 22.56
CA GLU A 384 37.70 22.61 21.58
C GLU A 384 38.93 21.67 21.50
N GLU A 385 39.22 20.93 22.57
CA GLU A 385 40.32 19.96 22.65
C GLU A 385 40.18 18.83 21.63
N TYR A 386 38.94 18.42 21.34
CA TYR A 386 38.63 17.31 20.43
C TYR A 386 38.08 17.78 19.08
N LYS A 387 38.04 19.08 18.83
CA LYS A 387 37.46 19.63 17.60
C LYS A 387 38.19 19.10 16.36
N GLY A 388 37.42 18.65 15.38
CA GLY A 388 37.93 18.03 14.15
C GLY A 388 38.30 16.55 14.30
N TRP A 389 38.24 15.98 15.50
CA TRP A 389 38.46 14.55 15.68
C TRP A 389 37.24 13.77 15.21
N SER A 390 37.44 12.62 14.57
CA SER A 390 36.35 11.67 14.41
C SER A 390 35.92 11.16 15.79
N VAL A 391 34.62 10.97 16.01
CA VAL A 391 34.10 10.41 17.28
C VAL A 391 34.76 9.06 17.61
N ALA A 392 35.01 8.21 16.61
CA ALA A 392 35.70 6.94 16.79
C ALA A 392 37.12 7.09 17.36
N LYS A 393 37.84 8.15 16.98
CA LYS A 393 39.16 8.47 17.52
C LYS A 393 39.05 8.88 18.99
N TYR A 394 38.12 9.80 19.29
CA TYR A 394 37.85 10.25 20.66
C TYR A 394 37.50 9.09 21.60
N VAL A 395 36.57 8.21 21.21
CA VAL A 395 36.15 7.09 22.06
C VAL A 395 37.30 6.10 22.30
N ARG A 396 38.18 5.88 21.30
CA ARG A 396 39.37 5.02 21.50
C ARG A 396 40.36 5.64 22.49
N SER A 397 40.64 6.95 22.36
CA SER A 397 41.56 7.64 23.26
C SER A 397 41.00 7.77 24.68
N TYR A 398 39.68 7.84 24.86
CA TYR A 398 39.04 7.92 26.17
C TYR A 398 39.38 6.72 27.07
N TYR A 399 39.57 5.52 26.51
CA TYR A 399 40.03 4.34 27.27
C TYR A 399 41.55 4.20 27.32
N GLU A 400 42.30 4.91 26.48
CA GLU A 400 43.77 5.00 26.58
C GLU A 400 44.20 5.88 27.76
N GLU A 401 43.34 6.81 28.20
CA GLU A 401 43.53 7.68 29.37
C GLU A 401 43.09 7.05 30.70
N CYS A 402 42.59 5.82 30.73
CA CYS A 402 42.38 5.12 31.99
C CYS A 402 43.75 4.74 32.55
N PRO A 403 44.15 5.22 33.75
CA PRO A 403 45.48 4.90 34.28
C PRO A 403 45.56 3.39 34.49
N LYS A 404 46.28 2.71 33.60
CA LYS A 404 47.04 1.54 33.99
C LYS A 404 47.92 2.04 35.14
N ASP A 405 47.77 1.43 36.32
CA ASP A 405 48.47 1.74 37.57
C ASP A 405 47.73 2.68 38.54
N LYS A 406 46.68 2.14 39.18
CA LYS A 406 46.40 2.21 40.64
C LYS A 406 44.99 1.70 40.93
N LEU A 407 44.81 0.38 40.92
CA LEU A 407 43.78 -0.21 41.76
C LEU A 407 44.39 -0.35 43.16
N PRO A 408 43.78 0.20 44.23
CA PRO A 408 44.20 -0.12 45.58
C PRO A 408 44.00 -1.62 45.82
N ALA A 409 45.00 -2.28 46.40
CA ALA A 409 44.88 -3.65 46.85
C ALA A 409 43.70 -3.75 47.82
N TYR A 410 42.64 -4.44 47.40
CA TYR A 410 41.57 -4.82 48.30
C TYR A 410 42.07 -5.94 49.22
N PRO A 411 41.65 -5.99 50.50
CA PRO A 411 42.11 -7.01 51.44
C PRO A 411 41.55 -8.38 51.04
N ASP A 412 42.40 -9.40 51.14
CA ASP A 412 42.07 -10.84 51.02
C ASP A 412 41.11 -11.28 52.13
N THR A 413 39.85 -10.85 52.11
CA THR A 413 38.75 -11.50 52.84
C THR A 413 37.42 -10.96 52.32
N PHE A 414 36.92 -11.51 51.22
CA PHE A 414 35.48 -11.73 51.02
C PHE A 414 35.30 -12.72 49.87
N ASP A 415 35.96 -13.86 50.00
CA ASP A 415 35.59 -15.08 49.26
C ASP A 415 34.53 -15.84 50.06
N GLN A 416 33.53 -16.30 49.32
CA GLN A 416 32.52 -17.35 49.59
C GLN A 416 31.08 -16.85 49.75
N ASP A 417 30.31 -16.93 48.66
CA ASP A 417 29.18 -17.86 48.50
C ASP A 417 28.43 -17.51 47.19
N THR A 418 28.66 -18.23 46.09
CA THR A 418 27.94 -19.45 45.63
C THR A 418 26.49 -19.25 45.16
N GLU A 419 26.21 -18.41 44.16
CA GLU A 419 24.90 -18.42 43.46
C GLU A 419 24.94 -18.25 41.92
N ASP A 420 26.10 -18.45 41.26
CA ASP A 420 26.18 -18.42 39.78
C ASP A 420 26.14 -19.81 39.11
N ASP A 421 25.96 -20.90 39.88
CA ASP A 421 25.96 -22.30 39.38
C ASP A 421 24.57 -22.89 39.03
N GLU A 422 23.46 -22.14 39.13
CA GLU A 422 22.11 -22.67 38.81
C GLU A 422 21.57 -22.32 37.41
N TRP A 423 22.07 -21.29 36.72
CA TRP A 423 21.52 -20.91 35.41
C TRP A 423 22.10 -21.68 34.20
N GLU A 424 23.31 -22.25 34.30
CA GLU A 424 23.90 -23.04 33.20
C GLU A 424 23.33 -24.46 33.08
N LYS A 425 22.59 -24.98 34.09
CA LYS A 425 22.00 -26.33 34.04
C LYS A 425 20.67 -26.41 33.28
N VAL A 426 19.94 -25.31 33.12
CA VAL A 426 18.57 -25.34 32.57
C VAL A 426 18.53 -25.24 31.03
N HIS A 427 19.62 -24.86 30.36
CA HIS A 427 19.65 -24.67 28.90
C HIS A 427 20.34 -25.77 28.09
N ARG A 428 20.68 -26.91 28.70
CA ARG A 428 21.26 -28.05 27.98
C ARG A 428 20.28 -29.15 27.54
N ASP A 429 19.00 -29.07 27.91
CA ASP A 429 18.12 -30.25 27.80
C ASP A 429 17.07 -30.28 26.69
N HIS A 430 16.89 -29.24 25.86
CA HIS A 430 15.93 -29.31 24.75
C HIS A 430 16.52 -28.85 23.40
N THR A 431 17.29 -29.74 22.74
CA THR A 431 17.10 -30.18 21.34
C THR A 431 18.34 -30.89 20.77
N ALA A 432 18.28 -32.23 20.62
CA ALA A 432 18.91 -32.96 19.51
C ALA A 432 18.45 -34.44 19.47
N LYS A 433 17.18 -34.72 19.13
CA LYS A 433 16.80 -36.04 18.60
C LYS A 433 17.28 -36.15 17.16
N LYS A 434 18.51 -36.64 16.95
CA LYS A 434 18.93 -37.23 15.66
C LYS A 434 18.67 -38.73 15.72
N GLN A 435 17.73 -39.21 14.91
CA GLN A 435 17.56 -40.63 14.62
C GLN A 435 18.80 -41.12 13.87
N SER A 436 19.49 -42.12 14.41
CA SER A 436 20.52 -42.88 13.71
C SER A 436 19.94 -44.21 13.22
N VAL A 437 20.00 -44.41 11.89
CA VAL A 437 19.67 -45.66 11.21
C VAL A 437 20.85 -46.62 11.38
N ARG A 438 20.59 -47.86 11.81
CA ARG A 438 21.59 -48.92 11.97
C ARG A 438 21.58 -49.78 10.71
N ILE A 439 22.66 -49.77 9.92
CA ILE A 439 22.87 -50.69 8.80
C ILE A 439 23.71 -51.87 9.34
N THR A 440 23.19 -53.09 9.19
CA THR A 440 23.91 -54.32 9.52
C THR A 440 24.33 -54.99 8.20
N ILE A 441 25.63 -55.15 7.99
CA ILE A 441 26.19 -55.98 6.92
C ILE A 441 26.34 -57.39 7.51
N VAL A 442 25.66 -58.37 6.92
CA VAL A 442 25.81 -59.79 7.22
C VAL A 442 26.74 -60.38 6.16
N GLY A 443 27.84 -60.98 6.62
CA GLY A 443 28.65 -61.93 5.85
C GLY A 443 28.15 -63.35 6.08
#